data_AF-A0A4Q2UM74-F1
#
_entry.id   AF-A0A4Q2UM74-F1
#
_cell.length_a   1.000
_cell.length_b   1.000
_cell.length_c   1.000
_cell.angle_alpha   90.00
_cell.angle_beta   90.00
_cell.angle_gamma   90.00
#
_symmetry.space_group_name_H-M   'P 1'
#
loop_
_entity.id
_entity.type
_entity.pdbx_description
1 polymer ?
#
loop_
_entity_poly.entity_id
_entity_poly.type
_entity_poly.pdbx_seq_one_letter_code
_entity_poly.pdbx_strand_id
1 'polypeptide(L)'
;MSNLISHAERELDALIATDNQEEKDEYTQHLKKNVLDLMAVFAEQGHSGSSAPMVSKLFYDLANFKPLLPITGNDNEWGEVDGGIFQNSRCGAVFKNGKEGKPYYLDAIVWQTQNGGSYTGSAILADGKKIPSRQWVRLPFTPKTFYINVIEKEVAPDDWEFTVKDETQLAEVFAYYDRNEIV
;
A
#
# COMPACT_ATOMS: atom_id res chain seq x y z
N MET A 1 -10.30 18.65 -28.90
CA MET A 1 -9.66 18.01 -27.73
C MET A 1 -10.65 18.08 -26.58
N SER A 2 -10.86 17.00 -25.82
CA SER A 2 -11.78 17.00 -24.66
C SER A 2 -11.28 17.97 -23.58
N ASN A 3 -12.17 18.68 -22.88
CA ASN A 3 -11.82 19.56 -21.76
C ASN A 3 -10.99 18.82 -20.69
N LEU A 4 -11.26 17.52 -20.50
CA LEU A 4 -10.52 16.67 -19.55
C LEU A 4 -9.07 16.48 -19.97
N ILE A 5 -8.81 16.27 -21.27
CA ILE A 5 -7.46 16.08 -21.81
C ILE A 5 -6.66 17.38 -21.70
N SER A 6 -7.26 18.51 -22.08
CA SER A 6 -6.61 19.82 -21.96
C SER A 6 -6.31 20.21 -20.50
N HIS A 7 -7.17 19.81 -19.56
CA HIS A 7 -6.88 19.96 -18.14
C HIS A 7 -5.70 19.08 -17.71
N ALA A 8 -5.71 17.79 -18.05
CA ALA A 8 -4.63 16.86 -17.70
C ALA A 8 -3.27 17.30 -18.24
N GLU A 9 -3.23 17.75 -19.51
CA GLU A 9 -2.02 18.27 -20.13
C GLU A 9 -1.45 19.47 -19.37
N ARG A 10 -2.30 20.44 -19.00
CA ARG A 10 -1.91 21.62 -18.22
C ARG A 10 -1.34 21.27 -16.84
N GLU A 11 -1.96 20.33 -16.12
CA GLU A 11 -1.48 19.91 -14.79
C GLU A 11 -0.16 19.13 -14.88
N LEU A 12 -0.01 18.26 -15.88
CA LEU A 12 1.23 17.53 -16.12
C LEU A 12 2.37 18.48 -16.52
N ASP A 13 2.10 19.48 -17.37
CA ASP A 13 3.09 20.49 -17.72
C ASP A 13 3.52 21.34 -16.51
N ALA A 14 2.58 21.68 -15.64
CA ALA A 14 2.88 22.37 -14.39
C ALA A 14 3.77 21.52 -13.46
N LEU A 15 3.47 20.22 -13.33
CA LEU A 15 4.29 19.29 -12.54
C LEU A 15 5.72 19.21 -13.08
N ILE A 16 5.88 19.06 -14.40
CA ILE A 16 7.20 18.99 -15.06
C ILE A 16 7.96 20.32 -14.90
N ALA A 17 7.26 21.46 -14.90
CA ALA A 17 7.89 22.76 -14.72
C ALA A 17 8.43 23.00 -13.30
N THR A 18 7.91 22.28 -12.29
CA THR A 18 8.41 22.36 -10.90
C THR A 18 9.60 21.46 -10.62
N ASP A 19 9.94 20.55 -11.53
CA ASP A 19 11.11 19.70 -11.40
C ASP A 19 12.37 20.49 -11.81
N ASN A 20 13.28 20.70 -10.85
CA ASN A 20 14.47 21.53 -11.01
C ASN A 20 15.63 20.82 -11.75
N GLN A 21 15.37 19.70 -12.42
CA GLN A 21 16.39 18.99 -13.18
C GLN A 21 16.61 19.65 -14.55
N GLU A 22 17.84 20.09 -14.80
CA GLU A 22 18.29 20.69 -16.07
C GLU A 22 18.18 19.74 -17.27
N GLU A 23 17.90 18.46 -17.03
CA GLU A 23 17.41 17.52 -18.04
C GLU A 23 15.93 17.22 -17.77
N LYS A 24 15.04 17.87 -18.53
CA LYS A 24 13.67 17.37 -18.73
C LYS A 24 13.78 16.06 -19.50
N ASP A 25 14.11 15.00 -18.78
CA ASP A 25 14.54 13.74 -19.37
C ASP A 25 13.43 13.13 -20.25
N GLU A 26 13.86 12.28 -21.15
CA GLU A 26 12.99 11.51 -22.04
C GLU A 26 11.93 10.74 -21.23
N TYR A 27 12.29 10.29 -20.02
CA TYR A 27 11.43 9.55 -19.10
C TYR A 27 10.22 10.37 -18.63
N THR A 28 10.41 11.64 -18.29
CA THR A 28 9.35 12.55 -17.83
C THR A 28 8.36 12.85 -18.97
N GLN A 29 8.86 13.02 -20.19
CA GLN A 29 8.01 13.18 -21.37
C GLN A 29 7.26 11.89 -21.72
N HIS A 30 7.90 10.73 -21.60
CA HIS A 30 7.25 9.44 -21.75
C HIS A 30 6.16 9.21 -20.70
N LEU A 31 6.39 9.61 -19.45
CA LEU A 31 5.38 9.55 -18.39
C LEU A 31 4.17 10.42 -18.72
N LYS A 32 4.39 11.68 -19.13
CA LYS A 32 3.32 12.58 -19.58
C LYS A 32 2.50 11.93 -20.70
N LYS A 33 3.17 11.39 -21.73
CA LYS A 33 2.51 10.75 -22.86
C LYS A 33 1.66 9.55 -22.40
N ASN A 34 2.20 8.66 -21.57
CA ASN A 34 1.48 7.48 -21.09
C ASN A 34 0.23 7.86 -20.29
N VAL A 35 0.31 8.89 -19.44
CA VAL A 35 -0.86 9.40 -18.72
C VAL A 35 -1.90 9.98 -19.69
N LEU A 36 -1.47 10.78 -20.67
CA LEU A 36 -2.38 11.35 -21.67
C LEU A 36 -3.06 10.28 -22.53
N ASP A 37 -2.37 9.19 -22.87
CA ASP A 37 -2.95 8.05 -23.61
C ASP A 37 -4.09 7.40 -22.80
N LEU A 38 -3.90 7.18 -21.49
CA LEU A 38 -4.96 6.67 -20.61
C LEU A 38 -6.13 7.66 -20.49
N MET A 39 -5.84 8.95 -20.37
CA MET A 39 -6.86 10.01 -20.29
C MET A 39 -7.68 10.11 -21.57
N ALA A 40 -7.06 9.88 -22.74
CA ALA A 40 -7.75 9.88 -24.02
C ALA A 40 -8.78 8.73 -24.09
N VAL A 41 -8.37 7.50 -23.74
CA VAL A 41 -9.28 6.35 -23.69
C VAL A 41 -10.42 6.58 -22.70
N PHE A 42 -10.12 7.11 -21.51
CA PHE A 42 -11.13 7.38 -20.50
C PHE A 42 -12.13 8.47 -20.95
N ALA A 43 -11.67 9.52 -21.64
CA ALA A 43 -12.51 10.58 -22.16
C ALA A 43 -13.41 10.11 -23.34
N GLU A 44 -12.89 9.25 -24.21
CA GLU A 44 -13.64 8.70 -25.36
C GLU A 44 -14.81 7.81 -24.93
N GLN A 45 -14.69 7.12 -23.80
CA GLN A 45 -15.76 6.26 -23.24
C GLN A 45 -17.02 7.04 -22.81
N GLY A 46 -16.96 8.37 -22.69
CA GLY A 46 -18.16 9.21 -22.49
C GLY A 46 -18.87 9.01 -21.15
N HIS A 47 -18.13 8.74 -20.08
CA HIS A 47 -18.68 8.49 -18.74
C HIS A 47 -19.52 9.65 -18.20
N SER A 48 -20.57 9.32 -17.45
CA SER A 48 -21.35 10.29 -16.70
C SER A 48 -20.63 10.69 -15.40
N GLY A 49 -21.16 11.71 -14.70
CA GLY A 49 -20.66 12.09 -13.38
C GLY A 49 -20.75 10.98 -12.32
N SER A 50 -21.57 9.94 -12.53
CA SER A 50 -21.66 8.78 -11.62
C SER A 50 -20.78 7.61 -12.04
N SER A 51 -20.63 7.31 -13.33
CA SER A 51 -19.82 6.18 -13.79
C SER A 51 -18.32 6.48 -13.81
N ALA A 52 -17.93 7.73 -14.08
CA ALA A 52 -16.53 8.16 -14.10
C ALA A 52 -15.77 7.77 -12.82
N PRO A 53 -16.21 8.16 -11.60
CA PRO A 53 -15.49 7.80 -10.37
C PRO A 53 -15.44 6.29 -10.11
N MET A 54 -16.46 5.52 -10.54
CA MET A 54 -16.46 4.06 -10.38
C MET A 54 -15.38 3.40 -11.25
N VAL A 55 -15.30 3.78 -12.53
CA VAL A 55 -14.32 3.23 -13.47
C VAL A 55 -12.91 3.63 -13.05
N SER A 56 -12.69 4.91 -12.68
CA SER A 56 -11.39 5.37 -12.19
C SER A 56 -10.93 4.59 -10.96
N LYS A 57 -11.83 4.33 -10.01
CA LYS A 57 -11.51 3.53 -8.81
C LYS A 57 -11.17 2.09 -9.16
N LEU A 58 -11.96 1.43 -9.99
CA LEU A 58 -11.71 0.05 -10.40
C LEU A 58 -10.38 -0.08 -11.16
N PHE A 59 -10.09 0.85 -12.07
CA PHE A 59 -8.81 0.90 -12.77
C PHE A 59 -7.65 1.05 -11.79
N TYR A 60 -7.73 2.02 -10.87
CA TYR A 60 -6.70 2.24 -9.87
C TYR A 60 -6.46 1.01 -8.99
N ASP A 61 -7.54 0.38 -8.50
CA ASP A 61 -7.43 -0.80 -7.65
C ASP A 61 -6.81 -1.98 -8.43
N LEU A 62 -7.25 -2.25 -9.66
CA LEU A 62 -6.74 -3.34 -10.48
C LEU A 62 -5.30 -3.11 -10.96
N ALA A 63 -4.94 -1.89 -11.35
CA ALA A 63 -3.57 -1.52 -11.74
C ALA A 63 -2.58 -1.69 -10.59
N ASN A 64 -3.06 -1.64 -9.33
CA ASN A 64 -2.26 -1.88 -8.12
C ASN A 64 -2.46 -3.30 -7.55
N PHE A 65 -3.00 -4.24 -8.34
CA PHE A 65 -3.24 -5.63 -7.91
C PHE A 65 -4.06 -5.74 -6.60
N LYS A 66 -4.97 -4.80 -6.36
CA LYS A 66 -5.83 -4.83 -5.17
C LYS A 66 -7.03 -5.76 -5.40
N PRO A 67 -7.37 -6.61 -4.42
CA PRO A 67 -8.56 -7.44 -4.53
C PRO A 67 -9.84 -6.58 -4.45
N LEU A 68 -10.76 -6.79 -5.39
CA LEU A 68 -12.05 -6.07 -5.43
C LEU A 68 -13.08 -6.58 -4.42
N LEU A 69 -12.87 -7.78 -3.88
CA LEU A 69 -13.73 -8.44 -2.89
C LEU A 69 -12.85 -9.02 -1.78
N PRO A 70 -13.38 -9.24 -0.57
CA PRO A 70 -12.64 -9.88 0.50
C PRO A 70 -12.00 -11.21 0.07
N ILE A 71 -10.84 -11.51 0.63
CA ILE A 71 -10.20 -12.82 0.57
C ILE A 71 -11.01 -13.75 1.45
N THR A 72 -11.49 -14.85 0.87
CA THR A 72 -12.42 -15.76 1.54
C THR A 72 -11.70 -16.79 2.41
N GLY A 73 -10.49 -17.17 2.01
CA GLY A 73 -9.74 -18.26 2.61
C GLY A 73 -9.87 -19.58 1.87
N ASN A 74 -10.70 -19.67 0.83
CA ASN A 74 -10.86 -20.87 0.01
C ASN A 74 -9.53 -21.34 -0.57
N ASP A 75 -9.33 -22.65 -0.65
CA ASP A 75 -8.07 -23.26 -1.10
C ASP A 75 -7.63 -22.80 -2.50
N ASN A 76 -8.58 -22.49 -3.38
CA ASN A 76 -8.30 -22.01 -4.73
C ASN A 76 -7.71 -20.58 -4.77
N GLU A 77 -7.73 -19.84 -3.66
CA GLU A 77 -7.10 -18.53 -3.53
C GLU A 77 -5.61 -18.63 -3.15
N TRP A 78 -5.06 -19.83 -2.92
CA TRP A 78 -3.71 -20.03 -2.41
C TRP A 78 -2.84 -20.84 -3.38
N GLY A 79 -1.60 -20.39 -3.57
CA GLY A 79 -0.54 -21.13 -4.27
C GLY A 79 0.67 -21.32 -3.38
N GLU A 80 1.29 -22.50 -3.41
CA GLU A 80 2.57 -22.73 -2.73
C GLU A 80 3.68 -22.01 -3.48
N VAL A 81 4.46 -21.20 -2.76
CA VAL A 81 5.55 -20.39 -3.34
C VAL A 81 6.92 -20.82 -2.86
N ASP A 82 7.03 -21.41 -1.68
CA ASP A 82 8.30 -21.92 -1.15
C ASP A 82 8.10 -22.86 0.05
N GLY A 83 8.49 -24.14 -0.06
CA GLY A 83 8.69 -25.04 1.08
C GLY A 83 7.59 -25.06 2.15
N GLY A 84 6.31 -25.03 1.75
CA GLY A 84 5.17 -24.94 2.66
C GLY A 84 4.66 -23.53 2.97
N ILE A 85 5.21 -22.48 2.37
CA ILE A 85 4.68 -21.12 2.38
C ILE A 85 3.69 -20.98 1.22
N PHE A 86 2.48 -20.53 1.53
CA PHE A 86 1.43 -20.27 0.56
C PHE A 86 1.16 -18.78 0.46
N GLN A 87 1.09 -18.26 -0.76
CA GLN A 87 0.74 -16.88 -1.07
C GLN A 87 -0.67 -16.82 -1.64
N ASN A 88 -1.42 -15.77 -1.30
CA ASN A 88 -2.74 -15.54 -1.88
C ASN A 88 -2.62 -15.01 -3.32
N SER A 89 -3.34 -15.61 -4.27
CA SER A 89 -3.29 -15.25 -5.70
C SER A 89 -3.99 -13.93 -6.02
N ARG A 90 -4.85 -13.43 -5.13
CA ARG A 90 -5.60 -12.17 -5.29
C ARG A 90 -4.97 -11.01 -4.54
N CYS A 91 -4.05 -11.29 -3.61
CA CYS A 91 -3.32 -10.28 -2.84
C CYS A 91 -1.92 -10.79 -2.47
N GLY A 92 -0.92 -10.33 -3.22
CA GLY A 92 0.46 -10.80 -3.08
C GLY A 92 1.12 -10.50 -1.73
N ALA A 93 0.52 -9.66 -0.88
CA ALA A 93 0.99 -9.36 0.47
C ALA A 93 0.37 -10.25 1.56
N VAL A 94 -0.48 -11.22 1.19
CA VAL A 94 -1.09 -12.17 2.13
C VAL A 94 -0.47 -13.55 1.98
N PHE A 95 -0.01 -14.11 3.10
CA PHE A 95 0.69 -15.39 3.15
C PHE A 95 0.17 -16.26 4.30
N LYS A 96 0.42 -17.57 4.22
CA LYS A 96 0.24 -18.52 5.34
C LYS A 96 1.33 -19.59 5.32
N ASN A 97 1.66 -20.12 6.51
CA ASN A 97 2.61 -21.21 6.69
C ASN A 97 1.87 -22.53 6.84
N GLY A 98 1.96 -23.38 5.82
CA GLY A 98 1.18 -24.60 5.68
C GLY A 98 -0.22 -24.37 5.10
N LYS A 99 -0.84 -25.43 4.60
CA LYS A 99 -2.20 -25.38 4.03
C LYS A 99 -3.25 -24.91 5.04
N GLU A 100 -3.13 -25.39 6.28
CA GLU A 100 -3.99 -25.03 7.41
C GLU A 100 -3.43 -23.84 8.23
N GLY A 101 -2.38 -23.18 7.74
CA GLY A 101 -1.76 -22.06 8.42
C GLY A 101 -2.71 -20.88 8.56
N LYS A 102 -2.67 -20.21 9.71
CA LYS A 102 -3.35 -18.93 9.87
C LYS A 102 -2.73 -17.91 8.90
N PRO A 103 -3.50 -17.18 8.08
CA PRO A 103 -2.91 -16.20 7.19
C PRO A 103 -2.51 -14.91 7.90
N TYR A 104 -1.52 -14.22 7.34
CA TYR A 104 -1.04 -12.91 7.78
C TYR A 104 -0.89 -11.97 6.58
N TYR A 105 -1.04 -10.68 6.84
CA TYR A 105 -0.88 -9.60 5.85
C TYR A 105 0.39 -8.82 6.17
N LEU A 106 1.29 -8.67 5.19
CA LEU A 106 2.58 -8.01 5.36
C LEU A 106 2.45 -6.50 5.65
N ASP A 107 1.51 -5.83 4.98
CA ASP A 107 1.39 -4.37 4.98
C ASP A 107 0.32 -3.88 5.97
N ALA A 108 0.09 -4.61 7.07
CA ALA A 108 -0.93 -4.22 8.05
C ALA A 108 -0.56 -2.90 8.75
N ILE A 109 0.72 -2.66 9.01
CA ILE A 109 1.23 -1.43 9.63
C ILE A 109 2.38 -0.84 8.82
N VAL A 110 2.27 0.45 8.48
CA VAL A 110 3.37 1.29 8.01
C VAL A 110 3.78 2.22 9.16
N TRP A 111 5.06 2.20 9.51
CA TRP A 111 5.62 3.02 10.57
C TRP A 111 6.06 4.36 10.00
N GLN A 112 5.56 5.46 10.53
CA GLN A 112 5.86 6.82 10.07
C GLN A 112 6.77 7.53 11.06
N THR A 113 7.92 8.00 10.58
CA THR A 113 8.91 8.68 11.42
C THR A 113 8.60 10.16 11.52
N GLN A 114 9.09 10.83 12.57
CA GLN A 114 8.88 12.27 12.76
C GLN A 114 9.46 13.14 11.63
N ASN A 115 10.35 12.58 10.81
CA ASN A 115 11.01 13.27 9.69
C ASN A 115 10.30 13.02 8.34
N GLY A 116 9.11 12.41 8.35
CA GLY A 116 8.33 12.13 7.15
C GLY A 116 8.71 10.83 6.43
N GLY A 117 9.66 10.06 6.99
CA GLY A 117 9.99 8.72 6.51
C GLY A 117 8.86 7.73 6.77
N SER A 118 8.82 6.65 6.00
CA SER A 118 7.88 5.54 6.22
C SER A 118 8.54 4.20 5.88
N TYR A 119 8.29 3.18 6.70
CA TYR A 119 8.85 1.84 6.46
C TYR A 119 7.91 0.72 6.91
N THR A 120 8.15 -0.47 6.38
CA THR A 120 7.60 -1.73 6.87
C THR A 120 8.72 -2.53 7.55
N GLY A 121 8.41 -3.21 8.64
CA GLY A 121 9.41 -3.81 9.51
C GLY A 121 8.85 -4.06 10.89
N SER A 122 9.28 -3.29 11.88
CA SER A 122 8.83 -3.44 13.27
C SER A 122 9.17 -2.22 14.11
N ALA A 123 8.34 -1.92 15.11
CA ALA A 123 8.60 -0.90 16.11
C ALA A 123 8.50 -1.47 17.54
N ILE A 124 9.13 -0.78 18.50
CA ILE A 124 9.21 -1.13 19.90
C ILE A 124 8.12 -0.38 20.68
N LEU A 125 7.46 -1.06 21.62
CA LEU A 125 6.50 -0.48 22.56
C LEU A 125 7.23 0.07 23.80
N ALA A 126 6.53 0.86 24.62
CA ALA A 126 7.08 1.40 25.86
C ALA A 126 7.54 0.33 26.86
N ASP A 127 6.95 -0.88 26.79
CA ASP A 127 7.33 -2.04 27.61
C ASP A 127 8.49 -2.88 27.02
N GLY A 128 9.07 -2.43 25.90
CA GLY A 128 10.19 -3.09 25.23
C GLY A 128 9.79 -4.17 24.23
N LYS A 129 8.50 -4.51 24.11
CA LYS A 129 8.04 -5.52 23.15
C LYS A 129 8.09 -5.01 21.71
N LYS A 130 8.34 -5.92 20.77
CA LYS A 130 8.47 -5.60 19.35
C LYS A 130 7.23 -6.02 18.56
N ILE A 131 6.63 -5.07 17.87
CA ILE A 131 5.47 -5.28 17.00
C ILE A 131 5.93 -5.22 15.54
N PRO A 132 5.82 -6.32 14.77
CA PRO A 132 6.10 -6.30 13.35
C PRO A 132 4.98 -5.63 12.55
N SER A 133 5.29 -5.15 11.35
CA SER A 133 4.31 -4.63 10.40
C SER A 133 3.27 -5.67 10.02
N ARG A 134 3.70 -6.94 9.87
CA ARG A 134 2.80 -8.03 9.50
C ARG A 134 1.92 -8.45 10.67
N GLN A 135 0.63 -8.57 10.43
CA GLN A 135 -0.35 -8.97 11.44
C GLN A 135 -1.21 -10.14 10.94
N TRP A 136 -1.75 -10.94 11.86
CA TRP A 136 -2.58 -12.08 11.51
C TRP A 136 -3.97 -11.59 11.08
N VAL A 137 -4.51 -12.18 10.01
CA VAL A 137 -5.79 -11.75 9.44
C VAL A 137 -6.94 -12.64 9.93
N ARG A 138 -8.14 -12.05 9.95
CA ARG A 138 -9.41 -12.76 10.16
C ARG A 138 -10.12 -12.86 8.81
N LEU A 139 -10.58 -14.07 8.47
CA LEU A 139 -11.28 -14.32 7.21
C LEU A 139 -12.80 -14.17 7.41
N PRO A 140 -13.54 -13.62 6.43
CA PRO A 140 -13.04 -13.04 5.18
C PRO A 140 -12.29 -11.72 5.42
N PHE A 141 -11.23 -11.48 4.65
CA PHE A 141 -10.27 -10.40 4.89
C PHE A 141 -10.26 -9.35 3.77
N THR A 142 -10.32 -8.07 4.14
CA THR A 142 -10.09 -6.95 3.21
C THR A 142 -8.76 -6.26 3.59
N PRO A 143 -7.79 -6.12 2.68
CA PRO A 143 -6.54 -5.45 3.00
C PRO A 143 -6.75 -4.01 3.51
N LYS A 144 -6.19 -3.70 4.69
CA LYS A 144 -6.21 -2.35 5.27
C LYS A 144 -4.87 -2.03 5.93
N THR A 145 -4.20 -0.98 5.46
CA THR A 145 -2.95 -0.51 6.05
C THR A 145 -3.23 0.60 7.05
N PHE A 146 -2.61 0.50 8.22
CA PHE A 146 -2.62 1.53 9.24
C PHE A 146 -1.28 2.24 9.29
N TYR A 147 -1.30 3.55 9.44
CA TYR A 147 -0.10 4.37 9.55
C TYR A 147 0.09 4.77 11.01
N ILE A 148 1.19 4.35 11.61
CA ILE A 148 1.46 4.51 13.03
C ILE A 148 2.72 5.32 13.23
N ASN A 149 2.61 6.38 14.02
CA ASN A 149 3.74 7.26 14.29
C ASN A 149 4.75 6.60 15.22
N VAL A 150 6.02 6.68 14.85
CA VAL A 150 7.17 6.23 15.64
C VAL A 150 8.15 7.38 15.85
N ILE A 151 8.96 7.23 16.90
CA ILE A 151 10.13 8.07 17.16
C ILE A 151 11.34 7.26 16.75
N GLU A 152 12.06 7.72 15.73
CA GLU A 152 13.38 7.18 15.39
C GLU A 152 14.46 7.83 16.27
N LYS A 153 15.37 7.00 16.80
CA LYS A 153 16.50 7.43 17.61
C LYS A 153 17.73 6.59 17.28
N GLU A 154 18.81 7.26 16.91
CA GLU A 154 20.12 6.61 16.77
C GLU A 154 20.66 6.24 18.16
N VAL A 155 20.94 4.95 18.37
CA VAL A 155 21.43 4.41 19.65
C VAL A 155 22.92 4.05 19.60
N ALA A 156 23.44 3.78 18.41
CA ALA A 156 24.85 3.64 18.09
C ALA A 156 25.08 4.09 16.63
N PRO A 157 26.32 4.35 16.18
CA PRO A 157 26.57 4.73 14.80
C PRO A 157 25.95 3.72 13.82
N ASP A 158 25.07 4.22 12.93
CA ASP A 158 24.30 3.42 11.96
C ASP A 158 23.29 2.41 12.55
N ASP A 159 22.93 2.55 13.83
CA ASP A 159 21.96 1.70 14.51
C ASP A 159 20.80 2.52 15.10
N TRP A 160 19.59 2.22 14.65
CA TRP A 160 18.40 3.01 14.91
C TRP A 160 17.32 2.18 15.60
N GLU A 161 16.81 2.72 16.70
CA GLU A 161 15.62 2.21 17.36
C GLU A 161 14.40 3.05 16.97
N PHE A 162 13.28 2.35 16.78
CA PHE A 162 12.00 2.98 16.44
C PHE A 162 10.98 2.61 17.50
N THR A 163 10.55 3.59 18.27
CA THR A 163 9.59 3.39 19.36
C THR A 163 8.24 3.98 18.99
N VAL A 164 7.14 3.28 19.26
CA VAL A 164 5.80 3.78 18.99
C VAL A 164 5.56 5.05 19.79
N LYS A 165 5.21 6.14 19.09
CA LYS A 165 5.04 7.47 19.69
C LYS A 165 3.81 7.53 20.59
N ASP A 166 2.74 6.88 20.17
CA ASP A 166 1.46 6.84 20.87
C ASP A 166 0.77 5.50 20.57
N GLU A 167 0.78 4.61 21.56
CA GLU A 167 0.27 3.25 21.43
C GLU A 167 -1.26 3.19 21.26
N THR A 168 -1.99 4.28 21.53
CA THR A 168 -3.44 4.30 21.29
C THR A 168 -3.79 4.16 19.80
N GLN A 169 -2.87 4.55 18.91
CA GLN A 169 -3.01 4.34 17.46
C GLN A 169 -3.07 2.85 17.09
N LEU A 170 -2.51 1.96 17.92
CA LEU A 170 -2.54 0.52 17.69
C LEU A 170 -3.89 -0.11 18.07
N ALA A 171 -4.76 0.60 18.80
CA ALA A 171 -6.05 0.06 19.21
C ALA A 171 -6.92 -0.30 17.99
N GLU A 172 -6.96 0.55 16.96
CA GLU A 172 -7.72 0.26 15.73
C GLU A 172 -7.08 -0.87 14.92
N VAL A 173 -5.73 -0.96 14.93
CA VAL A 173 -4.99 -2.05 14.29
C VAL A 173 -5.42 -3.39 14.88
N PHE A 174 -5.41 -3.52 16.21
CA PHE A 174 -5.72 -4.78 16.89
C PHE A 174 -7.23 -5.05 17.04
N ALA A 175 -8.07 -4.03 16.84
CA ALA A 175 -9.49 -4.24 16.58
C ALA A 175 -9.72 -4.93 15.23
N TYR A 176 -8.90 -4.62 14.21
CA TYR A 176 -9.02 -5.18 12.88
C TYR A 176 -8.26 -6.50 12.68
N TYR A 177 -7.04 -6.58 13.20
CA TYR A 177 -6.12 -7.70 13.08
C TYR A 177 -5.94 -8.45 14.39
N ASP A 178 -5.51 -9.71 14.31
CA ASP A 178 -5.00 -10.41 15.49
C ASP A 178 -3.51 -10.06 15.69
N ARG A 179 -3.18 -9.58 16.89
CA ARG A 179 -1.84 -9.09 17.24
C ARG A 179 -0.78 -10.16 17.01
N ASN A 180 0.22 -9.79 16.23
CA ASN A 180 1.48 -10.50 16.08
C ASN A 180 2.54 -9.78 16.91
N GLU A 181 3.30 -10.52 17.71
CA GLU A 181 4.33 -10.00 18.61
C GLU A 181 5.56 -10.91 18.53
N ILE A 182 6.74 -10.30 18.54
CA ILE A 182 8.01 -11.03 18.62
C ILE A 182 8.44 -11.01 20.09
N VAL A 183 8.55 -12.19 20.69
CA VAL A 183 9.05 -12.41 22.06
C VAL A 183 10.56 -12.49 22.05
#